data_AF-A0AAD4GCB5-F1
#
_entry.id   AF-A0AAD4GCB5-F1
#
_cell.length_a   1.000
_cell.length_b   1.000
_cell.length_c   1.000
_cell.angle_alpha   90.00
_cell.angle_beta   90.00
_cell.angle_gamma   90.00
#
_symmetry.space_group_name_H-M   'P 1'
#
loop_
_entity.id
_entity.type
_entity.pdbx_description
1 polymer ?
#
loop_
_entity_poly.entity_id
_entity_poly.type
_entity_poly.pdbx_seq_one_letter_code
_entity_poly.pdbx_strand_id
1 'polypeptide(L)'
;MDWLFPYAPLPGAQVWRDVVREAAAAALDAGLPETAVEWLEQGRSIVWGELHQLRSSDEDLTSAHPEHAHRLRELSSALEQAGAAREQSLSAISEGTPNEVHDATRDKLLQEIRSLPGFEQFLRYKKFSRLRASAHSGPVVILNTAENRCDALIVLASVDHAIHVPLPHFTFERSTYLQMILKNFLRHVHVIRSDDREGQRTTLDGVNWQTFLATLWRCIVKPILDALAFSVRHTHDNLSRIFWCPTGPLVFLPIHAAGFYDSQYSHPGHKVFDFVISSYVPTLSILAPSLNSSTAPNGNPRLLAIRQPRSDGLSRLPGVVTELEHIKGVIKDSASASITFLESSVGTVEEVLDLMKESDWVHFACHGIQDAARPTESGLCLANRRRLKVSDMIALSRPHGGLAFLSACQTTSQRVSSRSPSPNFFDNRCKCVLDRWILTG
;
A
#
# COMPACT_ATOMS: atom_id res chain seq x y z
N MET A 1 -0.29 1.51 -1.38
CA MET A 1 0.95 2.11 -0.84
C MET A 1 1.95 1.17 -0.13
N ASP A 2 1.60 0.11 0.63
CA ASP A 2 2.61 -0.79 1.27
C ASP A 2 3.67 -1.43 0.32
N TRP A 3 3.44 -1.41 -0.99
CA TRP A 3 4.30 -1.99 -2.02
C TRP A 3 5.20 -0.97 -2.75
N LEU A 4 4.99 0.34 -2.56
CA LEU A 4 5.93 1.38 -2.99
C LEU A 4 7.06 1.60 -1.97
N PHE A 5 6.92 1.03 -0.78
CA PHE A 5 7.90 1.12 0.31
C PHE A 5 8.41 -0.28 0.65
N PRO A 6 9.47 -0.78 -0.02
CA PRO A 6 10.09 -2.00 0.39
C PRO A 6 10.81 -1.71 1.71
N TYR A 7 10.31 -2.30 2.79
CA TYR A 7 11.02 -2.67 4.01
C TYR A 7 12.53 -2.33 4.04
N ALA A 8 12.86 -1.09 4.35
CA ALA A 8 13.88 -0.80 5.34
C ALA A 8 13.12 -0.38 6.59
N PRO A 9 13.18 -1.15 7.68
CA PRO A 9 12.91 -0.56 8.96
C PRO A 9 13.96 0.53 9.19
N LEU A 10 13.53 1.73 9.60
CA LEU A 10 14.34 2.46 10.57
C LEU A 10 14.67 1.46 11.70
N PRO A 11 15.93 1.30 12.11
CA PRO A 11 16.29 0.46 13.24
C PRO A 11 15.32 0.70 14.43
N GLY A 12 14.43 -0.26 14.71
CA GLY A 12 13.36 -0.15 15.72
C GLY A 12 11.91 -0.26 15.20
N ALA A 13 11.64 0.09 13.93
CA ALA A 13 10.28 0.05 13.37
C ALA A 13 9.73 -1.38 13.19
N GLN A 14 10.61 -2.37 12.97
CA GLN A 14 10.23 -3.78 12.90
C GLN A 14 9.79 -4.32 14.27
N VAL A 15 10.55 -3.98 15.33
CA VAL A 15 10.22 -4.34 16.72
C VAL A 15 8.87 -3.77 17.11
N TRP A 16 8.60 -2.50 16.77
CA TRP A 16 7.31 -1.86 17.06
C TRP A 16 6.13 -2.54 16.34
N ARG A 17 6.30 -2.90 15.07
CA ARG A 17 5.26 -3.60 14.30
C ARG A 17 4.97 -5.00 14.83
N ASP A 18 5.98 -5.68 15.35
CA ASP A 18 5.83 -7.00 15.95
C ASP A 18 5.07 -6.88 17.28
N VAL A 19 5.44 -5.90 18.12
CA VAL A 19 4.73 -5.57 19.37
C VAL A 19 3.25 -5.25 19.13
N VAL A 20 2.92 -4.48 18.09
CA VAL A 20 1.52 -4.12 17.80
C VAL A 20 0.67 -5.33 17.42
N ARG A 21 1.23 -6.29 16.65
CA ARG A 21 0.51 -7.50 16.25
C ARG A 21 0.27 -8.44 17.44
N GLU A 22 1.27 -8.56 18.32
CA GLU A 22 1.16 -9.32 19.57
C GLU A 22 0.20 -8.67 20.56
N ALA A 23 0.23 -7.34 20.70
CA ALA A 23 -0.74 -6.61 21.51
C ALA A 23 -2.16 -6.84 21.00
N ALA A 24 -2.38 -6.74 19.69
CA ALA A 24 -3.68 -7.03 19.10
C ALA A 24 -4.13 -8.48 19.37
N ALA A 25 -3.21 -9.45 19.27
CA ALA A 25 -3.50 -10.84 19.64
C ALA A 25 -3.91 -10.98 21.11
N ALA A 26 -3.22 -10.33 22.04
CA ALA A 26 -3.56 -10.33 23.46
C ALA A 26 -4.94 -9.68 23.73
N ALA A 27 -5.29 -8.60 23.03
CA ALA A 27 -6.62 -8.01 23.11
C ALA A 27 -7.70 -9.00 22.63
N LEU A 28 -7.43 -9.77 21.59
CA LEU A 28 -8.34 -10.80 21.12
C LEU A 28 -8.43 -12.00 22.07
N ASP A 29 -7.38 -12.35 22.80
CA ASP A 29 -7.43 -13.37 23.86
C ASP A 29 -8.33 -12.92 25.01
N ALA A 30 -8.33 -11.61 25.30
CA ALA A 30 -9.22 -10.99 26.28
C ALA A 30 -10.65 -10.75 25.78
N GLY A 31 -10.99 -11.11 24.54
CA GLY A 31 -12.31 -10.88 23.95
C GLY A 31 -12.62 -9.42 23.63
N LEU A 32 -11.59 -8.62 23.32
CA LEU A 32 -11.67 -7.18 23.05
C LEU A 32 -11.31 -6.85 21.57
N PRO A 33 -12.15 -7.21 20.60
CA PRO A 33 -11.84 -7.03 19.18
C PRO A 33 -11.78 -5.57 18.73
N GLU A 34 -12.56 -4.67 19.33
CA GLU A 34 -12.50 -3.23 19.06
C GLU A 34 -11.14 -2.66 19.46
N THR A 35 -10.66 -3.01 20.65
CA THR A 35 -9.33 -2.63 21.14
C THR A 35 -8.23 -3.14 20.20
N ALA A 36 -8.35 -4.37 19.72
CA ALA A 36 -7.41 -4.92 18.75
C ALA A 36 -7.38 -4.12 17.44
N VAL A 37 -8.56 -3.73 16.90
CA VAL A 37 -8.65 -2.86 15.71
C VAL A 37 -7.95 -1.53 15.95
N GLU A 38 -8.20 -0.90 17.09
CA GLU A 38 -7.64 0.41 17.39
C GLU A 38 -6.12 0.37 17.61
N TRP A 39 -5.59 -0.66 18.27
CA TRP A 39 -4.16 -0.86 18.43
C TRP A 39 -3.47 -1.13 17.10
N LEU A 40 -4.08 -1.94 16.23
CA LEU A 40 -3.57 -2.18 14.87
C LEU A 40 -3.55 -0.89 14.04
N GLU A 41 -4.57 -0.05 14.15
CA GLU A 41 -4.63 1.25 13.47
C GLU A 41 -3.60 2.25 14.04
N GLN A 42 -3.45 2.31 15.37
CA GLN A 42 -2.47 3.18 16.02
C GLN A 42 -1.03 2.79 15.70
N GLY A 43 -0.71 1.50 15.82
CA GLY A 43 0.64 1.02 15.57
C GLY A 43 1.09 1.30 14.14
N ARG A 44 0.16 1.29 13.19
CA ARG A 44 0.41 1.70 11.81
C ARG A 44 0.46 3.22 11.65
N SER A 45 -0.32 3.99 12.40
CA SER A 45 -0.24 5.45 12.42
C SER A 45 1.09 5.96 12.98
N ILE A 46 1.86 5.17 13.71
CA ILE A 46 3.21 5.56 14.13
C ILE A 46 4.23 5.37 12.99
N VAL A 47 4.04 4.36 12.12
CA VAL A 47 4.97 4.07 11.01
C VAL A 47 4.54 4.71 9.67
N TRP A 48 3.25 5.01 9.51
CA TRP A 48 2.65 5.67 8.35
C TRP A 48 2.15 7.08 8.65
N GLY A 49 1.88 7.40 9.92
CA GLY A 49 1.33 8.70 10.31
C GLY A 49 2.35 9.82 10.40
N GLU A 50 3.66 9.53 10.22
CA GLU A 50 4.64 10.56 9.88
C GLU A 50 4.37 11.21 8.51
N LEU A 51 3.55 10.61 7.64
CA LEU A 51 3.27 11.18 6.32
C LEU A 51 1.83 11.63 6.11
N HIS A 52 0.81 10.88 6.57
CA HIS A 52 -0.58 11.24 6.25
C HIS A 52 -1.35 11.98 7.34
N GLN A 53 -1.27 11.54 8.60
CA GLN A 53 -1.91 12.27 9.70
C GLN A 53 -1.20 13.58 9.98
N LEU A 54 0.14 13.61 9.83
CA LEU A 54 0.86 14.86 9.79
C LEU A 54 0.35 15.73 8.64
N ARG A 55 0.13 15.28 7.42
CA ARG A 55 -0.32 16.20 6.35
C ARG A 55 -1.71 16.78 6.53
N SER A 56 -2.75 15.97 6.70
CA SER A 56 -4.11 16.53 6.80
C SER A 56 -4.25 17.37 8.08
N SER A 57 -3.72 16.89 9.20
CA SER A 57 -3.83 17.61 10.47
C SER A 57 -2.81 18.75 10.60
N ASP A 58 -1.64 18.70 9.96
CA ASP A 58 -0.68 19.83 9.85
C ASP A 58 -1.14 20.83 8.81
N GLU A 59 -1.87 20.47 7.75
CA GLU A 59 -2.47 21.44 6.82
C GLU A 59 -3.58 22.23 7.53
N ASP A 60 -4.49 21.53 8.22
CA ASP A 60 -5.52 22.15 9.06
C ASP A 60 -4.88 23.00 10.18
N LEU A 61 -3.86 22.47 10.87
CA LEU A 61 -3.14 23.20 11.93
C LEU A 61 -2.31 24.36 11.37
N THR A 62 -1.69 24.22 10.21
CA THR A 62 -0.93 25.29 9.54
C THR A 62 -1.87 26.41 9.09
N SER A 63 -3.07 26.05 8.62
CA SER A 63 -4.09 27.01 8.21
C SER A 63 -4.69 27.76 9.41
N ALA A 64 -5.09 27.05 10.46
CA ALA A 64 -5.78 27.63 11.62
C ALA A 64 -4.84 28.20 12.69
N HIS A 65 -3.69 27.55 12.92
CA HIS A 65 -2.76 27.83 14.03
C HIS A 65 -1.28 27.68 13.61
N PRO A 66 -0.78 28.52 12.68
CA PRO A 66 0.53 28.37 12.04
C PRO A 66 1.72 28.32 13.01
N GLU A 67 1.65 29.03 14.14
CA GLU A 67 2.71 28.99 15.16
C GLU A 67 2.85 27.62 15.83
N HIS A 68 1.72 26.94 16.07
CA HIS A 68 1.73 25.60 16.68
C HIS A 68 2.25 24.56 15.69
N ALA A 69 1.89 24.68 14.41
CA ALA A 69 2.42 23.85 13.32
C ALA A 69 3.93 24.01 13.18
N HIS A 70 4.44 25.25 13.21
CA HIS A 70 5.88 25.52 13.15
C HIS A 70 6.63 24.86 14.32
N ARG A 71 6.16 25.07 15.56
CA ARG A 71 6.75 24.46 16.77
C ARG A 71 6.74 22.93 16.71
N LEU A 72 5.68 22.34 16.17
CA LEU A 72 5.57 20.89 16.00
C LEU A 72 6.59 20.36 14.99
N ARG A 73 6.78 21.07 13.87
CA ARG A 73 7.78 20.72 12.84
C ARG A 73 9.21 20.87 13.35
N GLU A 74 9.51 21.94 14.09
CA GLU A 74 10.83 22.13 14.71
C GLU A 74 11.16 21.03 15.71
N LEU A 75 10.20 20.68 16.58
CA LEU A 75 10.40 19.62 17.56
C LEU A 75 10.57 18.24 16.90
N SER A 76 9.80 17.97 15.84
CA SER A 76 9.93 16.71 15.07
C SER A 76 11.30 16.61 14.41
N SER A 77 11.77 17.68 13.77
CA SER A 77 13.10 17.74 13.16
C SER A 77 14.23 17.58 14.20
N ALA A 78 14.10 18.20 15.37
CA ALA A 78 15.07 18.05 16.46
C ALA A 78 15.12 16.60 17.00
N LEU A 79 13.95 15.95 17.12
CA LEU A 79 13.85 14.54 17.52
C LEU A 79 14.45 13.59 16.47
N GLU A 80 14.20 13.83 15.19
CA GLU A 80 14.79 13.05 14.08
C GLU A 80 16.32 13.17 14.05
N GLN A 81 16.85 14.39 14.19
CA GLN A 81 18.29 14.64 14.24
C GLN A 81 18.95 13.96 15.46
N ALA A 82 18.30 14.03 16.63
CA ALA A 82 18.77 13.35 17.83
C ALA A 82 18.75 11.81 17.68
N GLY A 83 17.73 11.26 17.02
CA GLY A 83 17.63 9.83 16.70
C GLY A 83 18.72 9.36 15.73
N ALA A 84 18.93 10.09 14.62
CA ALA A 84 19.92 9.77 13.59
C ALA A 84 21.37 9.87 14.09
N ALA A 85 21.68 10.85 14.96
CA ALA A 85 22.99 10.99 15.59
C ALA A 85 23.34 9.80 16.50
N ARG A 86 22.33 9.15 17.07
CA ARG A 86 22.50 7.99 17.97
C ARG A 86 22.75 6.69 17.22
N GLU A 87 22.15 6.50 16.05
CA GLU A 87 22.43 5.36 15.17
C GLU A 87 23.88 5.34 14.66
N GLN A 88 24.48 6.51 14.44
CA GLN A 88 25.90 6.61 14.10
C GLN A 88 26.85 6.32 15.28
N SER A 89 26.34 6.35 16.51
CA SER A 89 27.13 6.32 17.76
C SER A 89 27.02 5.01 18.54
N LEU A 90 26.67 3.89 17.89
CA LEU A 90 26.45 2.55 18.49
C LEU A 90 27.68 1.90 19.19
N SER A 91 28.70 2.67 19.58
CA SER A 91 29.85 2.21 20.36
C SER A 91 29.96 2.76 21.78
N ALA A 92 28.94 3.43 22.33
CA ALA A 92 28.95 3.83 23.74
C ALA A 92 27.57 3.70 24.38
N ILE A 93 27.41 2.69 25.22
CA ILE A 93 26.32 2.65 26.21
C ILE A 93 26.69 3.71 27.26
N SER A 94 26.00 4.85 27.25
CA SER A 94 26.03 5.80 28.35
C SER A 94 24.61 5.99 28.88
N GLU A 95 24.44 5.64 30.14
CA GLU A 95 23.26 5.86 30.96
C GLU A 95 23.15 7.36 31.30
N GLY A 96 21.99 7.94 30.98
CA GLY A 96 21.64 9.35 31.24
C GLY A 96 20.70 9.86 30.16
N THR A 97 19.39 9.84 30.43
CA THR A 97 18.28 10.05 29.49
C THR A 97 18.07 11.51 29.08
N PRO A 98 18.35 11.92 27.82
CA PRO A 98 17.86 13.17 27.24
C PRO A 98 16.42 13.01 26.71
N ASN A 99 15.91 11.78 26.64
CA ASN A 99 14.58 11.45 26.12
C ASN A 99 13.44 12.08 26.93
N GLU A 100 13.56 12.14 28.27
CA GLU A 100 12.46 12.63 29.11
C GLU A 100 12.13 14.10 28.86
N VAL A 101 13.14 14.92 28.55
CA VAL A 101 12.95 16.35 28.29
C VAL A 101 12.25 16.57 26.94
N HIS A 102 12.66 15.82 25.90
CA HIS A 102 12.06 15.94 24.57
C HIS A 102 10.64 15.32 24.54
N ASP A 103 10.42 14.21 25.24
CA ASP A 103 9.11 13.57 25.37
C ASP A 103 8.13 14.46 26.15
N ALA A 104 8.57 15.05 27.27
CA ALA A 104 7.76 16.00 28.04
C ALA A 104 7.44 17.28 27.25
N THR A 105 8.40 17.79 26.47
CA THR A 105 8.20 18.96 25.60
C THR A 105 7.18 18.64 24.50
N ARG A 106 7.25 17.44 23.92
CA ARG A 106 6.29 16.96 22.93
C ARG A 106 4.90 16.83 23.52
N ASP A 107 4.77 16.20 24.67
CA ASP A 107 3.48 16.00 25.32
C ASP A 107 2.82 17.33 25.71
N LYS A 108 3.61 18.30 26.17
CA LYS A 108 3.12 19.66 26.45
C LYS A 108 2.61 20.36 25.18
N LEU A 109 3.38 20.32 24.09
CA LEU A 109 2.96 20.92 22.82
C LEU A 109 1.69 20.24 22.27
N LEU A 110 1.59 18.92 22.35
CA LEU A 110 0.38 18.20 21.95
C LEU A 110 -0.82 18.57 22.82
N GLN A 111 -0.64 18.80 24.13
CA GLN A 111 -1.71 19.29 25.00
C GLN A 111 -2.15 20.71 24.64
N GLU A 112 -1.21 21.61 24.34
CA GLU A 112 -1.52 22.96 23.86
C GLU A 112 -2.36 22.90 22.58
N ILE A 113 -1.93 22.11 21.58
CA ILE A 113 -2.69 21.93 20.32
C ILE A 113 -4.09 21.35 20.60
N ARG A 114 -4.19 20.35 21.48
CA ARG A 114 -5.48 19.72 21.83
C ARG A 114 -6.41 20.61 22.66
N SER A 115 -5.94 21.76 23.14
CA SER A 115 -6.79 22.75 23.79
C SER A 115 -7.46 23.72 22.81
N LEU A 116 -7.05 23.69 21.54
CA LEU A 116 -7.58 24.55 20.50
C LEU A 116 -8.93 24.00 19.98
N PRO A 117 -9.94 24.85 19.75
CA PRO A 117 -11.23 24.43 19.20
C PRO A 117 -11.06 23.70 17.86
N GLY A 118 -11.60 22.49 17.74
CA GLY A 118 -11.48 21.65 16.54
C GLY A 118 -10.24 20.73 16.50
N PHE A 119 -9.31 20.89 17.44
CA PHE A 119 -8.08 20.10 17.55
C PHE A 119 -8.05 19.19 18.78
N GLU A 120 -9.17 18.99 19.48
CA GLU A 120 -9.23 18.25 20.74
C GLU A 120 -8.77 16.80 20.62
N GLN A 121 -8.81 16.27 19.40
CA GLN A 121 -8.41 14.91 19.05
C GLN A 121 -7.14 14.88 18.19
N PHE A 122 -6.41 16.00 18.08
CA PHE A 122 -5.19 16.11 17.31
C PHE A 122 -4.16 15.06 17.77
N LEU A 123 -3.76 14.19 16.84
CA LEU A 123 -2.89 13.03 17.09
C LEU A 123 -3.33 12.15 18.27
N ARG A 124 -4.61 12.18 18.66
CA ARG A 124 -5.17 11.24 19.66
C ARG A 124 -5.54 9.93 18.95
N TYR A 125 -5.48 8.87 19.74
CA TYR A 125 -6.07 7.57 19.43
C TYR A 125 -7.50 7.72 18.87
N LYS A 126 -7.75 7.12 17.71
CA LYS A 126 -9.08 7.02 17.13
C LYS A 126 -9.79 5.81 17.75
N LYS A 127 -10.85 6.07 18.52
CA LYS A 127 -11.77 5.03 18.99
C LYS A 127 -12.41 4.29 17.81
N PHE A 128 -12.76 3.03 18.04
CA PHE A 128 -13.44 2.15 17.09
C PHE A 128 -14.72 2.79 16.54
N SER A 129 -15.47 3.50 17.40
CA SER A 129 -16.68 4.23 17.02
C SER A 129 -16.47 5.23 15.89
N ARG A 130 -15.26 5.80 15.74
CA ARG A 130 -14.87 6.65 14.61
C ARG A 130 -14.26 5.83 13.47
N LEU A 131 -13.43 4.84 13.78
CA LEU A 131 -12.77 4.00 12.78
C LEU A 131 -13.75 3.21 11.92
N ARG A 132 -14.89 2.78 12.48
CA ARG A 132 -15.92 2.05 11.72
C ARG A 132 -16.52 2.88 10.58
N ALA A 133 -16.51 4.20 10.69
CA ALA A 133 -17.01 5.08 9.63
C ALA A 133 -16.16 4.96 8.36
N SER A 134 -14.89 4.55 8.47
CA SER A 134 -14.02 4.25 7.33
C SER A 134 -14.50 3.05 6.49
N ALA A 135 -15.38 2.19 7.02
CA ALA A 135 -15.96 1.07 6.28
C ALA A 135 -17.21 1.48 5.46
N HIS A 136 -17.40 2.78 5.18
CA HIS A 136 -18.57 3.29 4.44
C HIS A 136 -18.66 2.79 2.99
N SER A 137 -17.52 2.42 2.37
CA SER A 137 -17.45 1.95 0.98
C SER A 137 -17.48 0.41 0.86
N GLY A 138 -17.65 -0.30 1.97
CA GLY A 138 -17.64 -1.76 2.03
C GLY A 138 -16.87 -2.28 3.26
N PRO A 139 -16.99 -3.58 3.57
CA PRO A 139 -16.31 -4.19 4.71
C PRO A 139 -14.79 -4.01 4.62
N VAL A 140 -14.17 -3.65 5.74
CA VAL A 140 -12.71 -3.65 5.87
C VAL A 140 -12.29 -4.84 6.73
N VAL A 141 -11.40 -5.67 6.19
CA VAL A 141 -10.92 -6.88 6.85
C VAL A 141 -9.45 -6.71 7.20
N ILE A 142 -9.18 -6.53 8.48
CA ILE A 142 -7.82 -6.47 9.01
C ILE A 142 -7.35 -7.90 9.27
N LEU A 143 -6.26 -8.31 8.61
CA LEU A 143 -5.67 -9.63 8.84
C LEU A 143 -4.49 -9.50 9.78
N ASN A 144 -4.61 -10.05 10.99
CA ASN A 144 -3.54 -10.09 11.98
C ASN A 144 -2.85 -11.45 11.99
N THR A 145 -1.52 -11.46 11.98
CA THR A 145 -0.73 -12.66 12.24
C THR A 145 0.24 -12.37 13.38
N ALA A 146 0.05 -13.05 14.50
CA ALA A 146 0.89 -13.06 15.68
C ALA A 146 1.44 -14.48 15.89
N GLU A 147 2.47 -14.63 16.72
CA GLU A 147 3.19 -15.89 16.94
C GLU A 147 2.24 -17.03 17.33
N ASN A 148 1.32 -16.77 18.26
CA ASN A 148 0.42 -17.79 18.80
C ASN A 148 -0.96 -17.87 18.12
N ARG A 149 -1.34 -16.88 17.30
CA ARG A 149 -2.66 -16.84 16.67
C ARG A 149 -2.71 -15.99 15.40
N CYS A 150 -3.62 -16.36 14.52
CA CYS A 150 -3.94 -15.62 13.30
C CYS A 150 -5.43 -15.34 13.26
N ASP A 151 -5.79 -14.11 12.89
CA ASP A 151 -7.15 -13.61 13.02
C ASP A 151 -7.51 -12.66 11.88
N ALA A 152 -8.80 -12.60 11.58
CA ALA A 152 -9.39 -11.53 10.79
C ALA A 152 -10.35 -10.72 11.66
N LEU A 153 -10.24 -9.39 11.57
CA LEU A 153 -11.16 -8.44 12.20
C LEU A 153 -11.91 -7.72 11.09
N ILE A 154 -13.23 -7.88 11.07
CA ILE A 154 -14.09 -7.28 10.06
C ILE A 154 -14.74 -6.05 10.69
N VAL A 155 -14.54 -4.92 10.03
CA VAL A 155 -15.13 -3.63 10.38
C VAL A 155 -16.24 -3.31 9.37
N LEU A 156 -17.45 -3.09 9.86
CA LEU A 156 -18.62 -2.68 9.08
C LEU A 156 -19.12 -1.33 9.60
N ALA A 157 -19.52 -0.43 8.70
CA ALA A 157 -20.05 0.87 9.10
C ALA A 157 -21.42 0.77 9.81
N SER A 158 -22.19 -0.28 9.53
CA SER A 158 -23.56 -0.49 10.02
C SER A 158 -23.68 -1.12 11.39
N VAL A 159 -22.57 -1.58 12.00
CA VAL A 159 -22.59 -2.25 13.30
C VAL A 159 -21.61 -1.59 14.27
N ASP A 160 -21.92 -1.66 15.56
CA ASP A 160 -21.18 -0.94 16.61
C ASP A 160 -20.01 -1.74 17.21
N HIS A 161 -19.74 -2.96 16.71
CA HIS A 161 -18.69 -3.86 17.18
C HIS A 161 -17.86 -4.41 16.01
N ALA A 162 -16.64 -4.87 16.28
CA ALA A 162 -15.83 -5.57 15.28
C ALA A 162 -16.20 -7.06 15.25
N ILE A 163 -16.38 -7.64 14.06
CA ILE A 163 -16.60 -9.08 13.95
C ILE A 163 -15.24 -9.77 13.92
N HIS A 164 -14.98 -10.57 14.94
CA HIS A 164 -13.76 -11.37 15.05
C HIS A 164 -13.95 -12.74 14.39
N VAL A 165 -13.05 -13.08 13.47
CA VAL A 165 -12.99 -14.37 12.78
C VAL A 165 -11.63 -15.02 13.07
N PRO A 166 -11.58 -16.01 13.98
CA PRO A 166 -10.37 -16.80 14.20
C PRO A 166 -9.95 -17.53 12.92
N LEU A 167 -8.65 -17.60 12.64
CA LEU A 167 -8.09 -18.34 11.50
C LEU A 167 -7.25 -19.54 12.00
N PRO A 168 -7.86 -20.55 12.65
CA PRO A 168 -7.14 -21.63 13.36
C PRO A 168 -6.35 -22.54 12.42
N HIS A 169 -6.65 -22.51 11.12
CA HIS A 169 -5.93 -23.26 10.10
C HIS A 169 -4.82 -22.46 9.43
N PHE A 170 -4.45 -21.30 9.99
CA PHE A 170 -3.36 -20.47 9.52
C PHE A 170 -2.45 -20.08 10.68
N THR A 171 -1.14 -20.07 10.45
CA THR A 171 -0.15 -19.77 11.49
C THR A 171 0.85 -18.72 11.01
N PHE A 172 1.59 -18.12 11.95
CA PHE A 172 2.61 -17.15 11.61
C PHE A 172 3.73 -17.77 10.76
N GLU A 173 4.16 -19.00 11.06
CA GLU A 173 5.18 -19.73 10.30
C GLU A 173 4.69 -19.99 8.87
N ARG A 174 3.42 -20.38 8.72
CA ARG A 174 2.81 -20.58 7.40
C ARG A 174 2.77 -19.28 6.60
N SER A 175 2.45 -18.16 7.25
CA SER A 175 2.46 -16.84 6.59
C SER A 175 3.86 -16.46 6.09
N THR A 176 4.88 -16.70 6.90
CA THR A 176 6.29 -16.43 6.60
C THR A 176 6.79 -17.34 5.48
N TYR A 177 6.43 -18.63 5.53
CA TYR A 177 6.77 -19.60 4.51
C TYR A 177 6.17 -19.25 3.13
N LEU A 178 4.88 -18.90 3.09
CA LEU A 178 4.23 -18.46 1.84
C LEU A 178 4.86 -17.17 1.31
N GLN A 179 5.18 -16.22 2.20
CA GLN A 179 5.88 -15.00 1.79
C GLN A 179 7.25 -15.31 1.20
N MET A 180 8.02 -16.21 1.82
CA MET A 180 9.33 -16.64 1.33
C MET A 180 9.22 -17.30 -0.05
N ILE A 181 8.27 -18.22 -0.25
CA ILE A 181 8.02 -18.85 -1.56
C ILE A 181 7.78 -17.77 -2.62
N LEU A 182 6.88 -16.82 -2.33
CA LEU A 182 6.53 -15.77 -3.27
C LEU A 182 7.71 -14.86 -3.57
N LYS A 183 8.46 -14.44 -2.55
CA LYS A 183 9.68 -13.63 -2.72
C LYS A 183 10.71 -14.36 -3.58
N ASN A 184 10.94 -15.65 -3.33
CA ASN A 184 11.87 -16.45 -4.11
C ASN A 184 11.40 -16.58 -5.55
N PHE A 185 10.11 -16.88 -5.79
CA PHE A 185 9.55 -16.90 -7.14
C PHE A 185 9.76 -15.58 -7.89
N LEU A 186 9.42 -14.45 -7.26
CA LEU A 186 9.56 -13.13 -7.88
C LEU A 186 11.02 -12.78 -8.19
N ARG A 187 11.98 -13.19 -7.34
CA ARG A 187 13.42 -13.06 -7.61
C ARG A 187 13.86 -13.89 -8.82
N HIS A 188 13.40 -15.13 -8.94
CA HIS A 188 13.77 -16.01 -10.05
C HIS A 188 13.15 -15.58 -11.38
N VAL A 189 11.87 -15.19 -11.37
CA VAL A 189 11.20 -14.61 -12.54
C VAL A 189 11.95 -13.35 -13.00
N HIS A 190 12.54 -12.58 -12.09
CA HIS A 190 13.36 -11.40 -12.43
C HIS A 190 14.72 -11.75 -13.05
N VAL A 191 15.40 -12.78 -12.56
CA VAL A 191 16.69 -13.25 -13.12
C VAL A 191 16.47 -13.82 -14.53
N ILE A 192 15.44 -14.65 -14.69
CA ILE A 192 15.08 -15.23 -15.99
C ILE A 192 14.64 -14.13 -16.97
N ARG A 193 13.93 -13.08 -16.52
CA ARG A 193 13.55 -11.94 -17.37
C ARG A 193 14.71 -11.04 -17.83
N SER A 194 15.92 -11.23 -17.30
CA SER A 194 17.12 -10.56 -17.81
C SER A 194 17.85 -11.34 -18.90
N ASP A 195 17.63 -12.66 -18.94
CA ASP A 195 18.08 -13.56 -20.01
C ASP A 195 16.84 -13.88 -20.83
N ASP A 196 16.53 -12.96 -21.72
CA ASP A 196 15.59 -13.14 -22.80
C ASP A 196 15.76 -14.59 -23.40
N ARG A 197 14.90 -15.59 -23.15
CA ARG A 197 14.77 -16.86 -23.92
C ARG A 197 13.34 -17.42 -23.84
N GLU A 198 12.57 -17.26 -24.91
CA GLU A 198 11.24 -17.85 -25.08
C GLU A 198 11.37 -19.36 -25.35
N GLY A 199 10.60 -20.19 -24.61
CA GLY A 199 10.28 -21.54 -25.06
C GLY A 199 10.14 -22.62 -23.98
N GLN A 200 10.72 -22.45 -22.81
CA GLN A 200 10.53 -23.42 -21.73
C GLN A 200 9.72 -22.78 -20.60
N ARG A 201 8.47 -23.22 -20.45
CA ARG A 201 7.79 -23.21 -19.15
C ARG A 201 8.66 -24.02 -18.20
N THR A 202 9.66 -23.39 -17.61
CA THR A 202 10.07 -23.82 -16.29
C THR A 202 8.92 -23.40 -15.39
N THR A 203 7.97 -24.33 -15.22
CA THR A 203 7.48 -24.56 -13.87
C THR A 203 8.70 -24.41 -12.98
N LEU A 204 8.67 -23.45 -12.05
CA LEU A 204 9.66 -23.50 -10.98
C LEU A 204 9.39 -24.82 -10.30
N ASP A 205 10.13 -25.85 -10.74
CA ASP A 205 9.93 -27.24 -10.41
C ASP A 205 10.04 -27.32 -8.90
N GLY A 206 8.88 -27.35 -8.23
CA GLY A 206 8.78 -27.33 -6.78
C GLY A 206 7.68 -26.45 -6.19
N VAL A 207 7.26 -25.34 -6.82
CA VAL A 207 6.18 -24.49 -6.26
C VAL A 207 4.84 -24.81 -6.93
N ASN A 208 3.98 -25.51 -6.19
CA ASN A 208 2.60 -25.75 -6.60
C ASN A 208 1.74 -24.50 -6.28
N TRP A 209 1.52 -23.65 -7.29
CA TRP A 209 0.71 -22.43 -7.19
C TRP A 209 -0.75 -22.69 -6.88
N GLN A 210 -1.29 -23.82 -7.36
CA GLN A 210 -2.65 -24.24 -7.06
C GLN A 210 -2.79 -24.49 -5.55
N THR A 211 -1.87 -25.23 -4.94
CA THR A 211 -1.82 -25.44 -3.48
C THR A 211 -1.60 -24.13 -2.72
N PHE A 212 -0.73 -23.25 -3.22
CA PHE A 212 -0.49 -21.93 -2.62
C PHE A 212 -1.77 -21.09 -2.54
N LEU A 213 -2.48 -20.91 -3.66
CA LEU A 213 -3.71 -20.11 -3.71
C LEU A 213 -4.88 -20.79 -3.02
N ALA A 214 -4.95 -22.12 -3.06
CA ALA A 214 -5.93 -22.92 -2.32
C ALA A 214 -5.73 -22.80 -0.80
N THR A 215 -4.47 -22.67 -0.33
CA THR A 215 -4.17 -22.44 1.09
C THR A 215 -4.71 -21.09 1.54
N LEU A 216 -4.46 -20.01 0.78
CA LEU A 216 -5.03 -18.70 1.08
C LEU A 216 -6.56 -18.73 1.08
N TRP A 217 -7.16 -19.48 0.15
CA TRP A 217 -8.61 -19.61 0.06
C TRP A 217 -9.20 -20.29 1.29
N ARG A 218 -8.71 -21.49 1.61
CA ARG A 218 -9.25 -22.32 2.70
C ARG A 218 -9.00 -21.72 4.08
N CYS A 219 -7.81 -21.16 4.28
CA CYS A 219 -7.36 -20.76 5.60
C CYS A 219 -7.67 -19.31 5.94
N ILE A 220 -7.90 -18.44 4.94
CA ILE A 220 -8.11 -17.00 5.14
C ILE A 220 -9.44 -16.55 4.51
N VAL A 221 -9.58 -16.68 3.20
CA VAL A 221 -10.66 -15.99 2.48
C VAL A 221 -12.03 -16.61 2.74
N LYS A 222 -12.17 -17.93 2.64
CA LYS A 222 -13.46 -18.61 2.81
C LYS A 222 -14.08 -18.37 4.20
N PRO A 223 -13.35 -18.50 5.33
CA PRO A 223 -13.87 -18.14 6.65
C PRO A 223 -14.42 -16.71 6.73
N ILE A 224 -13.75 -15.76 6.07
CA ILE A 224 -14.14 -14.35 6.08
C ILE A 224 -15.39 -14.12 5.22
N LEU A 225 -15.46 -14.71 4.03
CA LEU A 225 -16.64 -14.62 3.17
C LEU A 225 -17.88 -15.28 3.83
N ASP A 226 -17.67 -16.39 4.55
CA ASP A 226 -18.72 -17.06 5.32
C ASP A 226 -19.24 -16.17 6.45
N ALA A 227 -18.34 -15.54 7.21
CA ALA A 227 -18.71 -14.62 8.28
C ALA A 227 -19.46 -13.37 7.76
N LEU A 228 -19.15 -12.93 6.54
CA LEU A 228 -19.87 -11.84 5.85
C LEU A 228 -21.17 -12.28 5.16
N ALA A 229 -21.47 -13.59 5.15
CA ALA A 229 -22.56 -14.18 4.38
C ALA A 229 -22.54 -13.81 2.88
N PHE A 230 -21.34 -13.62 2.31
CA PHE A 230 -21.18 -13.34 0.89
C PHE A 230 -21.40 -14.61 0.05
N SER A 231 -22.35 -14.53 -0.87
CA SER A 231 -22.70 -15.61 -1.79
C SER A 231 -22.09 -15.39 -3.17
N VAL A 232 -21.87 -16.49 -3.90
CA VAL A 232 -21.43 -16.46 -5.30
C VAL A 232 -22.38 -15.59 -6.12
N ARG A 233 -21.85 -14.71 -6.96
CA ARG A 233 -22.67 -13.99 -7.93
C ARG A 233 -22.39 -14.47 -9.34
N HIS A 234 -23.44 -14.80 -10.07
CA HIS A 234 -23.36 -15.31 -11.44
C HIS A 234 -23.05 -14.21 -12.48
N THR A 235 -23.16 -12.94 -12.09
CA THR A 235 -22.88 -11.78 -12.93
C THR A 235 -21.92 -10.83 -12.20
N HIS A 236 -20.89 -10.35 -12.90
CA HIS A 236 -19.90 -9.44 -12.34
C HIS A 236 -20.43 -8.01 -12.08
N ASP A 237 -21.61 -7.66 -12.61
CA ASP A 237 -22.13 -6.29 -12.61
C ASP A 237 -22.56 -5.77 -11.23
N ASN A 238 -22.65 -6.62 -10.19
CA ASN A 238 -23.15 -6.25 -8.86
C ASN A 238 -22.33 -6.87 -7.72
N LEU A 239 -21.02 -7.06 -7.90
CA LEU A 239 -20.15 -7.55 -6.84
C LEU A 239 -19.91 -6.49 -5.76
N SER A 240 -20.03 -6.86 -4.49
CA SER A 240 -19.65 -6.00 -3.37
C SER A 240 -18.14 -5.84 -3.30
N ARG A 241 -17.67 -4.66 -2.89
CA ARG A 241 -16.25 -4.40 -2.65
C ARG A 241 -15.87 -4.83 -1.23
N ILE A 242 -14.68 -5.40 -1.09
CA ILE A 242 -14.03 -5.67 0.19
C ILE A 242 -12.66 -5.00 0.23
N PHE A 243 -12.28 -4.48 1.39
CA PHE A 243 -10.96 -3.88 1.61
C PHE A 243 -10.13 -4.78 2.52
N TRP A 244 -9.04 -5.33 1.99
CA TRP A 244 -8.06 -6.12 2.73
C TRP A 244 -7.03 -5.19 3.37
N CYS A 245 -6.88 -5.27 4.69
CA CYS A 245 -5.88 -4.57 5.49
C CYS A 245 -4.92 -5.60 6.12
N PRO A 246 -4.05 -6.25 5.33
CA PRO A 246 -3.14 -7.28 5.84
C PRO A 246 -2.04 -6.68 6.74
N THR A 247 -1.61 -7.43 7.76
CA THR A 247 -0.43 -7.13 8.60
C THR A 247 0.74 -8.06 8.27
N GLY A 248 1.95 -7.70 8.68
CA GLY A 248 3.08 -8.64 8.74
C GLY A 248 3.38 -9.33 7.41
N PRO A 249 3.65 -10.66 7.40
CA PRO A 249 3.96 -11.37 6.18
C PRO A 249 2.85 -11.37 5.12
N LEU A 250 1.59 -11.23 5.54
CA LEU A 250 0.42 -11.26 4.66
C LEU A 250 0.36 -10.09 3.68
N VAL A 251 1.04 -8.98 3.96
CA VAL A 251 1.02 -7.76 3.11
C VAL A 251 1.40 -8.06 1.65
N PHE A 252 2.24 -9.06 1.43
CA PHE A 252 2.72 -9.43 0.09
C PHE A 252 1.92 -10.55 -0.56
N LEU A 253 1.04 -11.22 0.17
CA LEU A 253 0.33 -12.39 -0.36
C LEU A 253 -0.83 -11.96 -1.25
N PRO A 254 -1.05 -12.63 -2.39
CA PRO A 254 -2.10 -12.28 -3.34
C PRO A 254 -3.46 -12.80 -2.87
N ILE A 255 -3.96 -12.27 -1.73
CA ILE A 255 -5.26 -12.65 -1.15
C ILE A 255 -6.40 -12.53 -2.18
N HIS A 256 -6.39 -11.50 -3.02
CA HIS A 256 -7.36 -11.31 -4.11
C HIS A 256 -7.37 -12.43 -5.17
N ALA A 257 -6.29 -13.19 -5.28
CA ALA A 257 -6.17 -14.32 -6.21
C ALA A 257 -6.39 -15.67 -5.51
N ALA A 258 -6.76 -15.69 -4.22
CA ALA A 258 -7.02 -16.93 -3.52
C ALA A 258 -8.16 -17.71 -4.17
N GLY A 259 -7.97 -19.00 -4.37
CA GLY A 259 -8.99 -19.88 -4.93
C GLY A 259 -8.44 -21.23 -5.33
N PHE A 260 -9.35 -22.10 -5.77
CA PHE A 260 -9.01 -23.36 -6.40
C PHE A 260 -8.92 -23.19 -7.91
N TYR A 261 -7.80 -23.62 -8.50
CA TYR A 261 -7.49 -23.48 -9.92
C TYR A 261 -7.30 -24.81 -10.64
N ASP A 262 -7.53 -25.93 -9.96
CA ASP A 262 -7.54 -27.25 -10.61
C ASP A 262 -8.71 -27.35 -11.59
N SER A 263 -8.56 -28.17 -12.63
CA SER A 263 -9.55 -28.32 -13.72
C SER A 263 -10.95 -28.70 -13.23
N GLN A 264 -11.05 -29.35 -12.07
CA GLN A 264 -12.31 -29.72 -11.42
C GLN A 264 -13.10 -28.52 -10.84
N TYR A 265 -12.47 -27.35 -10.68
CA TYR A 265 -13.07 -26.13 -10.13
C TYR A 265 -13.24 -25.03 -11.20
N SER A 266 -13.72 -25.43 -12.38
CA SER A 266 -13.98 -24.54 -13.51
C SER A 266 -15.25 -23.67 -13.32
N HIS A 267 -16.18 -24.09 -12.47
CA HIS A 267 -17.41 -23.34 -12.17
C HIS A 267 -17.15 -22.22 -11.13
N PRO A 268 -17.92 -21.12 -11.17
CA PRO A 268 -17.84 -20.06 -10.17
C PRO A 268 -18.13 -20.55 -8.75
N GLY A 269 -17.53 -19.90 -7.76
CA GLY A 269 -17.73 -20.15 -6.34
C GLY A 269 -16.52 -20.71 -5.61
N HIS A 270 -15.37 -20.72 -6.27
CA HIS A 270 -14.13 -21.28 -5.74
C HIS A 270 -12.96 -20.30 -5.74
N LYS A 271 -13.20 -19.04 -6.14
CA LYS A 271 -12.17 -17.99 -6.25
C LYS A 271 -12.73 -16.69 -5.69
N VAL A 272 -11.90 -15.87 -5.04
CA VAL A 272 -12.35 -14.63 -4.39
C VAL A 272 -13.14 -13.72 -5.33
N PHE A 273 -12.68 -13.61 -6.57
CA PHE A 273 -13.29 -12.75 -7.58
C PHE A 273 -14.66 -13.22 -8.06
N ASP A 274 -15.10 -14.44 -7.70
CA ASP A 274 -16.48 -14.91 -7.91
C ASP A 274 -17.47 -14.29 -6.89
N PHE A 275 -16.95 -13.69 -5.81
CA PHE A 275 -17.74 -13.17 -4.69
C PHE A 275 -17.63 -11.66 -4.52
N VAL A 276 -16.41 -11.11 -4.69
CA VAL A 276 -16.12 -9.72 -4.29
C VAL A 276 -15.08 -9.05 -5.19
N ILE A 277 -15.20 -7.73 -5.28
CA ILE A 277 -14.12 -6.87 -5.79
C ILE A 277 -13.13 -6.63 -4.66
N SER A 278 -11.92 -7.14 -4.81
CA SER A 278 -10.85 -6.97 -3.81
C SER A 278 -10.14 -5.62 -3.96
N SER A 279 -9.97 -4.91 -2.85
CA SER A 279 -9.14 -3.71 -2.74
C SER A 279 -8.23 -3.84 -1.53
N TYR A 280 -7.10 -3.14 -1.51
CA TYR A 280 -6.15 -3.20 -0.40
C TYR A 280 -5.96 -1.82 0.20
N VAL A 281 -5.90 -1.77 1.52
CA VAL A 281 -5.65 -0.53 2.27
C VAL A 281 -4.59 -0.76 3.33
N PRO A 282 -3.65 0.18 3.53
CA PRO A 282 -2.63 0.04 4.56
C PRO A 282 -3.18 0.32 5.96
N THR A 283 -4.21 1.16 6.09
CA THR A 283 -4.84 1.56 7.36
C THR A 283 -6.32 1.87 7.14
N LEU A 284 -7.13 1.91 8.20
CA LEU A 284 -8.53 2.38 8.13
C LEU A 284 -8.62 3.88 7.86
N SER A 285 -7.66 4.66 8.36
CA SER A 285 -7.66 6.12 8.19
C SER A 285 -7.65 6.56 6.73
N ILE A 286 -7.13 5.75 5.79
CA ILE A 286 -7.10 6.07 4.36
C ILE A 286 -8.51 6.09 3.72
N LEU A 287 -9.45 5.37 4.33
CA LEU A 287 -10.84 5.30 3.91
C LEU A 287 -11.73 6.21 4.76
N ALA A 288 -11.15 7.03 5.65
CA ALA A 288 -11.93 7.97 6.41
C ALA A 288 -12.67 8.91 5.44
N PRO A 289 -13.98 9.15 5.64
CA PRO A 289 -14.70 10.14 4.83
C PRO A 289 -13.98 11.48 4.92
N SER A 290 -13.51 12.02 3.78
CA SER A 290 -12.98 13.38 3.76
C SER A 290 -14.15 14.34 3.93
N LEU A 291 -14.06 15.25 4.90
CA LEU A 291 -15.05 16.28 5.17
C LEU A 291 -15.25 17.20 3.94
N ASN A 292 -14.26 17.25 3.06
CA ASN A 292 -14.23 18.06 1.85
C ASN A 292 -14.49 17.27 0.56
N SER A 293 -14.78 15.96 0.61
CA SER A 293 -15.12 15.18 -0.60
C SER A 293 -16.57 15.39 -1.03
N SER A 294 -16.97 16.65 -1.18
CA SER A 294 -18.19 17.03 -1.87
C SER A 294 -17.81 17.45 -3.28
N THR A 295 -18.28 16.65 -4.24
CA THR A 295 -18.20 16.75 -5.71
C THR A 295 -17.24 15.77 -6.36
N ALA A 296 -17.80 14.79 -7.07
CA ALA A 296 -17.12 14.25 -8.24
C ALA A 296 -16.81 15.44 -9.15
N PRO A 297 -15.60 15.56 -9.71
CA PRO A 297 -15.32 16.64 -10.66
C PRO A 297 -16.39 16.58 -11.75
N ASN A 298 -17.22 17.63 -11.85
CA ASN A 298 -18.31 17.77 -12.83
C ASN A 298 -17.78 18.01 -14.26
N GLY A 299 -16.61 17.45 -14.58
CA GLY A 299 -15.90 17.61 -15.83
C GLY A 299 -15.28 16.29 -16.27
N ASN A 300 -14.86 16.24 -17.53
CA ASN A 300 -14.26 15.04 -18.07
C ASN A 300 -12.84 14.86 -17.51
N PRO A 301 -12.44 13.63 -17.14
CA PRO A 301 -11.15 13.41 -16.53
C PRO A 301 -10.01 13.71 -17.50
N ARG A 302 -9.00 14.44 -17.02
CA ARG A 302 -7.72 14.63 -17.72
C ARG A 302 -6.82 13.43 -17.44
N LEU A 303 -6.46 12.66 -18.48
CA LEU A 303 -5.54 11.55 -18.37
C LEU A 303 -4.13 11.94 -18.82
N LEU A 304 -3.15 11.73 -17.95
CA LEU A 304 -1.73 11.77 -18.30
C LEU A 304 -1.22 10.35 -18.53
N ALA A 305 -0.80 10.02 -19.74
CA ALA A 305 -0.20 8.73 -20.08
C ALA A 305 1.31 8.88 -20.29
N ILE A 306 2.09 8.25 -19.42
CA ILE A 306 3.56 8.31 -19.39
C ILE A 306 4.12 7.02 -19.94
N ARG A 307 4.91 7.15 -21.01
CA ARG A 307 5.49 6.04 -21.75
C ARG A 307 7.01 6.10 -21.72
N GLN A 308 7.62 5.15 -21.02
CA GLN A 308 9.07 4.98 -20.98
C GLN A 308 9.47 3.55 -21.38
N PRO A 309 9.42 3.19 -22.68
CA PRO A 309 9.75 1.85 -23.16
C PRO A 309 11.26 1.59 -23.16
N ARG A 310 12.08 2.64 -23.09
CA ARG A 310 13.54 2.58 -22.95
C ARG A 310 13.95 3.45 -21.78
N SER A 311 14.64 2.87 -20.83
CA SER A 311 15.38 3.62 -19.81
C SER A 311 16.82 3.19 -19.92
N ASP A 312 17.75 4.15 -20.01
CA ASP A 312 19.17 3.85 -20.17
C ASP A 312 19.67 2.85 -19.11
N GLY A 313 20.31 1.77 -19.57
CA GLY A 313 20.80 0.70 -18.69
C GLY A 313 19.76 -0.35 -18.29
N LEU A 314 18.52 -0.26 -18.78
CA LEU A 314 17.46 -1.25 -18.59
C LEU A 314 16.99 -1.83 -19.93
N SER A 315 16.43 -3.04 -19.90
CA SER A 315 15.87 -3.70 -21.07
C SER A 315 14.67 -2.92 -21.64
N ARG A 316 14.43 -3.08 -22.93
CA ARG A 316 13.30 -2.43 -23.60
C ARG A 316 11.99 -3.10 -23.15
N LEU A 317 10.94 -2.30 -22.95
CA LEU A 317 9.57 -2.77 -22.68
C LEU A 317 8.73 -2.67 -23.98
N PRO A 318 8.63 -3.74 -24.80
CA PRO A 318 7.90 -3.68 -26.06
C PRO A 318 6.38 -3.57 -25.86
N GLY A 319 5.83 -4.23 -24.84
CA GLY A 319 4.38 -4.23 -24.55
C GLY A 319 3.81 -2.85 -24.22
N VAL A 320 4.65 -1.92 -23.74
CA VAL A 320 4.28 -0.52 -23.47
C VAL A 320 3.76 0.18 -24.73
N VAL A 321 4.27 -0.17 -25.91
CA VAL A 321 3.77 0.42 -27.17
C VAL A 321 2.35 -0.02 -27.44
N THR A 322 2.10 -1.33 -27.34
CA THR A 322 0.79 -1.93 -27.56
C THR A 322 -0.24 -1.49 -26.53
N GLU A 323 0.15 -1.40 -25.25
CA GLU A 323 -0.71 -0.93 -24.15
C GLU A 323 -1.27 0.47 -24.42
N LEU A 324 -0.42 1.40 -24.84
CA LEU A 324 -0.86 2.77 -25.11
C LEU A 324 -1.73 2.90 -26.37
N GLU A 325 -1.49 2.11 -27.42
CA GLU A 325 -2.37 2.13 -28.60
C GLU A 325 -3.79 1.66 -28.25
N HIS A 326 -3.92 0.69 -27.34
CA HIS A 326 -5.23 0.30 -26.81
C HIS A 326 -5.88 1.42 -25.99
N ILE A 327 -5.11 2.11 -25.12
CA ILE A 327 -5.61 3.25 -24.34
C ILE A 327 -6.09 4.37 -25.28
N LYS A 328 -5.31 4.68 -26.33
CA LYS A 328 -5.70 5.65 -27.36
C LYS A 328 -7.00 5.24 -28.06
N GLY A 329 -7.15 3.96 -28.40
CA GLY A 329 -8.37 3.45 -29.04
C GLY A 329 -9.61 3.69 -28.17
N VAL A 330 -9.58 3.23 -26.91
CA VAL A 330 -10.70 3.34 -25.97
C VAL A 330 -11.09 4.81 -25.70
N ILE A 331 -10.10 5.71 -25.64
CA ILE A 331 -10.35 7.12 -25.32
C ILE A 331 -10.81 7.91 -26.53
N LYS A 332 -10.33 7.62 -27.74
CA LYS A 332 -10.84 8.25 -28.96
C LYS A 332 -12.34 8.01 -29.15
N ASP A 333 -12.82 6.84 -28.72
CA ASP A 333 -14.25 6.50 -28.75
C ASP A 333 -15.05 7.20 -27.63
N SER A 334 -14.37 7.76 -26.62
CA SER A 334 -14.95 8.54 -25.54
C SER A 334 -14.79 10.03 -25.83
N ALA A 335 -15.79 10.66 -26.47
CA ALA A 335 -15.80 12.07 -26.89
C ALA A 335 -15.55 13.14 -25.78
N SER A 336 -15.35 12.70 -24.54
CA SER A 336 -15.32 13.49 -23.34
C SER A 336 -13.91 13.66 -22.75
N ALA A 337 -13.05 12.63 -22.72
CA ALA A 337 -11.79 12.69 -21.97
C ALA A 337 -10.62 13.33 -22.77
N SER A 338 -9.85 14.22 -22.15
CA SER A 338 -8.62 14.75 -22.74
C SER A 338 -7.41 13.93 -22.29
N ILE A 339 -6.49 13.64 -23.22
CA ILE A 339 -5.29 12.86 -22.92
C ILE A 339 -4.00 13.61 -23.29
N THR A 340 -3.06 13.64 -22.34
CA THR A 340 -1.68 14.13 -22.55
C THR A 340 -0.73 12.94 -22.56
N PHE A 341 0.14 12.87 -23.57
CA PHE A 341 1.15 11.82 -23.68
C PHE A 341 2.54 12.38 -23.45
N LEU A 342 3.30 11.74 -22.56
CA LEU A 342 4.73 11.98 -22.41
C LEU A 342 5.52 10.80 -22.93
N GLU A 343 6.40 11.07 -23.89
CA GLU A 343 7.21 10.05 -24.55
C GLU A 343 8.72 10.30 -24.37
N SER A 344 9.44 9.21 -24.10
CA SER A 344 10.89 9.09 -24.24
C SER A 344 11.68 10.24 -23.60
N SER A 345 12.29 11.15 -24.37
CA SER A 345 13.15 12.22 -23.86
C SER A 345 12.40 13.37 -23.21
N VAL A 346 11.08 13.47 -23.43
CA VAL A 346 10.23 14.56 -22.91
C VAL A 346 9.59 14.20 -21.57
N GLY A 347 9.49 12.91 -21.25
CA GLY A 347 8.98 12.43 -19.96
C GLY A 347 10.00 12.57 -18.83
N THR A 348 10.48 13.78 -18.54
CA THR A 348 11.37 14.05 -17.40
C THR A 348 10.59 14.01 -16.08
N VAL A 349 11.31 13.91 -14.94
CA VAL A 349 10.67 13.93 -13.62
C VAL A 349 9.91 15.23 -13.40
N GLU A 350 10.50 16.36 -13.79
CA GLU A 350 9.93 17.70 -13.67
C GLU A 350 8.62 17.82 -14.46
N GLU A 351 8.65 17.45 -15.75
CA GLU A 351 7.49 17.53 -16.63
C GLU A 351 6.35 16.61 -16.14
N VAL A 352 6.72 15.40 -15.69
CA VAL A 352 5.74 14.47 -15.10
C VAL A 352 5.11 15.08 -13.84
N LEU A 353 5.90 15.63 -12.92
CA LEU A 353 5.37 16.24 -11.69
C LEU A 353 4.43 17.41 -11.98
N ASP A 354 4.78 18.27 -12.95
CA ASP A 354 3.96 19.42 -13.30
C ASP A 354 2.62 19.00 -13.93
N LEU A 355 2.64 18.08 -14.90
CA LEU A 355 1.40 17.59 -15.52
C LEU A 355 0.54 16.77 -14.54
N MET A 356 1.14 16.11 -13.56
CA MET A 356 0.40 15.39 -12.52
C MET A 356 -0.41 16.31 -11.59
N LYS A 357 0.01 17.56 -11.39
CA LYS A 357 -0.78 18.54 -10.61
C LYS A 357 -2.14 18.80 -11.27
N GLU A 358 -2.13 18.78 -12.60
CA GLU A 358 -3.26 19.14 -13.45
C GLU A 358 -4.12 17.95 -13.92
N SER A 359 -3.67 16.71 -13.69
CA SER A 359 -4.30 15.51 -14.25
C SER A 359 -5.14 14.76 -13.21
N ASP A 360 -6.34 14.34 -13.58
CA ASP A 360 -7.20 13.53 -12.72
C ASP A 360 -6.70 12.10 -12.68
N TRP A 361 -6.35 11.56 -13.84
CA TRP A 361 -5.86 10.19 -14.00
C TRP A 361 -4.43 10.20 -14.51
N VAL A 362 -3.61 9.27 -14.03
CA VAL A 362 -2.26 9.06 -14.54
C VAL A 362 -2.06 7.59 -14.88
N HIS A 363 -1.40 7.31 -15.99
CA HIS A 363 -1.05 5.97 -16.41
C HIS A 363 0.45 5.90 -16.63
N PHE A 364 1.15 5.09 -15.84
CA PHE A 364 2.58 4.88 -15.97
C PHE A 364 2.87 3.56 -16.64
N ALA A 365 3.54 3.59 -17.79
CA ALA A 365 4.04 2.41 -18.48
C ALA A 365 5.57 2.50 -18.59
N CYS A 366 6.27 2.01 -17.56
CA CYS A 366 7.70 2.21 -17.35
C CYS A 366 8.31 1.17 -16.40
N HIS A 367 9.63 1.19 -16.21
CA HIS A 367 10.26 0.34 -15.19
C HIS A 367 10.04 0.91 -13.78
N GLY A 368 9.58 0.10 -12.84
CA GLY A 368 9.63 0.44 -11.41
C GLY A 368 10.93 -0.08 -10.80
N ILE A 369 11.40 0.61 -9.76
CA ILE A 369 12.53 0.20 -8.94
C ILE A 369 12.17 0.33 -7.48
N GLN A 370 12.46 -0.72 -6.73
CA GLN A 370 12.33 -0.79 -5.28
C GLN A 370 13.70 -0.65 -4.60
N ASP A 371 13.87 0.37 -3.75
CA ASP A 371 15.02 0.53 -2.87
C ASP A 371 14.61 0.05 -1.46
N ALA A 372 15.05 -1.16 -1.11
CA ALA A 372 14.71 -1.78 0.16
C ALA A 372 15.51 -1.20 1.34
N ALA A 373 16.55 -0.42 1.11
CA ALA A 373 17.29 0.25 2.18
C ALA A 373 16.70 1.65 2.45
N ARG A 374 16.12 2.27 1.42
CA ARG A 374 15.51 3.61 1.50
C ARG A 374 14.18 3.59 0.76
N PRO A 375 13.07 3.21 1.42
CA PRO A 375 11.80 2.99 0.76
C PRO A 375 11.28 4.21 -0.03
N THR A 376 11.49 5.41 0.49
CA THR A 376 11.13 6.69 -0.15
C THR A 376 11.93 6.99 -1.43
N GLU A 377 13.08 6.34 -1.62
CA GLU A 377 13.93 6.42 -2.81
C GLU A 377 13.54 5.39 -3.90
N SER A 378 12.57 4.52 -3.61
CA SER A 378 11.90 3.71 -4.63
C SER A 378 11.17 4.61 -5.62
N GLY A 379 10.96 4.17 -6.86
CA GLY A 379 10.36 5.03 -7.86
C GLY A 379 10.20 4.44 -9.24
N LEU A 380 9.68 5.25 -10.14
CA LEU A 380 9.42 4.93 -11.54
C LEU A 380 10.52 5.53 -12.42
N CYS A 381 11.12 4.73 -13.30
CA CYS A 381 12.18 5.17 -14.19
C CYS A 381 11.60 6.00 -15.33
N LEU A 382 12.10 7.22 -15.45
CA LEU A 382 11.69 8.20 -16.44
C LEU A 382 12.86 8.55 -17.36
N ALA A 383 12.72 9.62 -18.15
CA ALA A 383 13.78 10.13 -19.02
C ALA A 383 15.06 10.48 -18.23
N ASN A 384 16.18 10.61 -18.96
CA ASN A 384 17.45 11.13 -18.43
C ASN A 384 18.02 10.37 -17.22
N ARG A 385 17.77 9.05 -17.13
CA ARG A 385 18.24 8.18 -16.03
C ARG A 385 17.72 8.60 -14.65
N ARG A 386 16.66 9.39 -14.60
CA ARG A 386 16.06 9.82 -13.33
C ARG A 386 14.86 8.96 -12.98
N ARG A 387 14.54 8.98 -11.70
CA ARG A 387 13.40 8.27 -11.13
C ARG A 387 12.46 9.29 -10.55
N LEU A 388 11.17 9.15 -10.84
CA LEU A 388 10.12 9.77 -10.03
C LEU A 388 10.04 8.97 -8.73
N LYS A 389 10.60 9.54 -7.66
CA LYS A 389 10.67 8.85 -6.38
C LYS A 389 9.35 8.93 -5.64
N VAL A 390 9.17 8.02 -4.70
CA VAL A 390 8.06 8.07 -3.75
C VAL A 390 8.09 9.38 -2.94
N SER A 391 9.28 9.85 -2.54
CA SER A 391 9.44 11.17 -1.90
C SER A 391 8.92 12.33 -2.77
N ASP A 392 9.11 12.26 -4.08
CA ASP A 392 8.70 13.30 -5.02
C ASP A 392 7.17 13.32 -5.16
N MET A 393 6.56 12.13 -5.28
CA MET A 393 5.10 11.98 -5.34
C MET A 393 4.42 12.35 -4.02
N ILE A 394 5.08 12.04 -2.90
CA ILE A 394 4.69 12.50 -1.58
C ILE A 394 4.72 14.03 -1.58
N ALA A 395 5.81 14.69 -1.95
CA ALA A 395 5.92 16.15 -1.92
C ALA A 395 4.89 16.87 -2.81
N LEU A 396 4.24 16.17 -3.75
CA LEU A 396 3.20 16.72 -4.61
C LEU A 396 1.91 17.00 -3.81
N SER A 397 1.64 18.28 -3.53
CA SER A 397 0.34 18.72 -3.00
C SER A 397 -0.67 18.88 -4.14
N ARG A 398 -1.89 18.35 -3.95
CA ARG A 398 -3.02 18.52 -4.88
C ARG A 398 -4.30 18.81 -4.10
N PRO A 399 -5.12 19.77 -4.55
CA PRO A 399 -6.40 20.08 -3.92
C PRO A 399 -7.45 18.97 -4.11
N HIS A 400 -7.27 18.08 -5.10
CA HIS A 400 -8.22 17.00 -5.42
C HIS A 400 -7.48 15.69 -5.65
N GLY A 401 -8.09 14.59 -5.20
CA GLY A 401 -7.55 13.24 -5.42
C GLY A 401 -7.80 12.74 -6.83
N GLY A 402 -6.91 11.86 -7.30
CA GLY A 402 -6.93 11.29 -8.65
C GLY A 402 -6.92 9.76 -8.67
N LEU A 403 -6.71 9.19 -9.84
CA LEU A 403 -6.43 7.76 -10.06
C LEU A 403 -5.05 7.65 -10.68
N ALA A 404 -4.23 6.69 -10.26
CA ALA A 404 -3.24 6.21 -11.22
C ALA A 404 -3.12 4.72 -11.29
N PHE A 405 -2.73 4.35 -12.50
CA PHE A 405 -2.47 3.02 -12.93
C PHE A 405 -0.97 2.86 -13.15
N LEU A 406 -0.35 1.91 -12.45
CA LEU A 406 1.07 1.63 -12.59
C LEU A 406 1.28 0.31 -13.36
N SER A 407 1.47 0.43 -14.67
CA SER A 407 2.00 -0.60 -15.55
C SER A 407 3.53 -0.66 -15.43
N ALA A 408 4.02 -1.17 -14.30
CA ALA A 408 5.46 -1.16 -14.02
C ALA A 408 6.00 -2.47 -13.44
N CYS A 409 7.20 -2.85 -13.89
CA CYS A 409 7.98 -3.95 -13.32
C CYS A 409 8.41 -3.61 -11.88
N GLN A 410 8.59 -4.63 -11.03
CA GLN A 410 9.03 -4.48 -9.64
C GLN A 410 8.11 -3.66 -8.72
N THR A 411 6.82 -3.53 -9.01
CA THR A 411 5.87 -3.01 -8.01
C THR A 411 5.80 -3.88 -6.74
N THR A 412 6.39 -5.10 -6.72
CA THR A 412 6.42 -5.99 -5.55
C THR A 412 7.69 -6.87 -5.35
N SER A 413 8.92 -6.50 -5.77
CA SER A 413 10.12 -7.36 -5.50
C SER A 413 11.48 -6.64 -5.41
N GLN A 414 12.32 -7.09 -4.45
CA GLN A 414 13.69 -6.64 -4.16
C GLN A 414 14.72 -7.09 -5.22
N ARG A 415 15.79 -6.31 -5.44
CA ARG A 415 16.98 -6.70 -6.25
C ARG A 415 18.28 -6.53 -5.45
N VAL A 416 19.18 -7.51 -5.58
CA VAL A 416 20.64 -7.38 -5.30
C VAL A 416 21.36 -7.55 -6.64
N SER A 417 22.41 -6.75 -6.89
CA SER A 417 23.03 -6.60 -8.20
C SER A 417 23.95 -7.76 -8.59
N SER A 418 23.83 -8.27 -9.82
CA SER A 418 24.95 -8.85 -10.57
C SER A 418 24.72 -8.67 -12.08
N ARG A 419 25.82 -8.51 -12.83
CA ARG A 419 25.90 -8.15 -14.26
C ARG A 419 26.24 -9.39 -15.10
N SER A 420 25.54 -9.62 -16.22
CA SER A 420 26.07 -10.08 -17.53
C SER A 420 24.93 -10.40 -18.52
N PRO A 421 25.16 -10.42 -19.85
CA PRO A 421 24.10 -10.30 -20.86
C PRO A 421 23.98 -11.47 -21.86
N SER A 422 22.77 -11.93 -22.18
CA SER A 422 22.46 -12.67 -23.44
C SER A 422 20.94 -12.84 -23.72
N PRO A 423 20.51 -13.16 -24.97
CA PRO A 423 19.23 -12.67 -25.50
C PRO A 423 18.22 -13.74 -25.99
N ASN A 424 17.00 -13.26 -26.29
CA ASN A 424 15.68 -13.85 -26.75
C ASN A 424 14.31 -13.91 -25.95
N PHE A 425 13.65 -12.81 -25.58
CA PHE A 425 12.20 -12.48 -25.54
C PHE A 425 11.06 -13.27 -24.79
N PHE A 426 10.07 -12.46 -24.38
CA PHE A 426 8.60 -12.65 -24.18
C PHE A 426 7.95 -12.74 -22.78
N ASP A 427 6.66 -12.38 -22.78
CA ASP A 427 6.05 -11.30 -21.98
C ASP A 427 4.90 -11.81 -21.08
N ASN A 428 4.80 -11.29 -19.85
CA ASN A 428 3.65 -11.52 -18.99
C ASN A 428 3.30 -10.27 -18.14
N ARG A 429 2.21 -9.66 -18.61
CA ARG A 429 1.33 -8.56 -18.18
C ARG A 429 1.28 -8.17 -16.69
N CYS A 430 1.59 -6.88 -16.50
CA CYS A 430 1.14 -5.85 -15.56
C CYS A 430 0.22 -6.24 -14.39
N LYS A 431 0.67 -5.89 -13.16
CA LYS A 431 -0.21 -5.81 -11.99
C LYS A 431 -0.92 -4.47 -11.98
N CYS A 432 -2.24 -4.52 -12.04
CA CYS A 432 -3.13 -3.39 -11.86
C CYS A 432 -3.02 -2.89 -10.42
N VAL A 433 -2.47 -1.69 -10.25
CA VAL A 433 -2.67 -0.91 -9.03
C VAL A 433 -3.73 0.13 -9.40
N LEU A 434 -4.98 -0.07 -8.96
CA LEU A 434 -5.90 1.04 -8.74
C LEU A 434 -5.52 1.64 -7.37
N ASP A 435 -4.63 2.63 -7.35
CA ASP A 435 -4.50 3.49 -6.18
C ASP A 435 -5.13 4.82 -6.54
N ARG A 436 -5.96 5.34 -5.64
CA ARG A 436 -6.46 6.71 -5.73
C ARG A 436 -5.21 7.57 -5.58
N TRP A 437 -4.67 8.05 -6.70
CA TRP A 437 -3.44 8.80 -6.71
C TRP A 437 -3.65 10.07 -5.91
N ILE A 438 -2.92 10.14 -4.80
CA ILE A 438 -2.89 11.29 -3.91
C ILE A 438 -4.30 11.58 -3.41
N LEU A 439 -4.79 10.66 -2.58
CA LEU A 439 -5.48 10.93 -1.32
C LEU A 439 -5.96 12.39 -1.20
N THR A 440 -7.28 12.51 -1.32
CA THR A 440 -8.11 13.65 -0.91
C THR A 440 -7.41 14.57 0.08
N GLY A 441 -7.30 15.85 -0.27
CA GLY A 441 -7.02 16.89 0.71
C GLY A 441 -8.16 17.10 1.69
#